data_AF-A0AB39K066-F1
#
_entry.id   AF-A0AB39K066-F1
#
_cell.length_a   1.000
_cell.length_b   1.000
_cell.length_c   1.000
_cell.angle_alpha   90.00
_cell.angle_beta   90.00
_cell.angle_gamma   90.00
#
_symmetry.space_group_name_H-M   'P 1'
#
loop_
_entity.id
_entity.type
_entity.pdbx_description
1 polymer ?
#
loop_
_entity_poly.entity_id
_entity_poly.type
_entity_poly.pdbx_seq_one_letter_code
_entity_poly.pdbx_strand_id
1 'polypeptide(L)'
;MNKNVLGLVLIPLILSGCVKKAEEKTTEKVEKTPTTKVKELPQKEENVIPAMIARNFVVKFEQPKICGPNPDVEGIVCTSKEAIALKSNINWIDQIIDKEIRKDYADALTPPSEKQKQLNQTQAEGLNNWSESVVYRFNGQFGQYVQLSKVSSEYSGGAHGISTFEDYVFDLKSKKRIGLKDIVVTGKMNALKDELWKQYEYWCQEKDMEPYISKEDFKVSENFYINQSGGITFDFQLYELAPYVLGPVSLELHDTDQLIKPEFLPPRPALKTEV
;
A
#
# COMPACT_ATOMS: atom_id res chain seq x y z
N MET A 1 -20.12 16.32 -53.08
CA MET A 1 -19.68 17.03 -51.85
C MET A 1 -18.24 17.44 -52.08
N ASN A 2 -18.04 18.71 -52.43
CA ASN A 2 -16.77 19.22 -52.96
C ASN A 2 -15.78 19.57 -51.85
N LYS A 3 -14.51 19.35 -52.19
CA LYS A 3 -13.30 19.63 -51.42
C LYS A 3 -12.82 21.08 -51.64
N ASN A 4 -11.92 21.48 -50.72
CA ASN A 4 -10.92 22.56 -50.79
C ASN A 4 -11.39 24.00 -50.49
N VAL A 5 -10.99 24.51 -49.32
CA VAL A 5 -10.62 25.92 -49.15
C VAL A 5 -9.33 26.01 -48.32
N LEU A 6 -8.42 26.79 -48.90
CA LEU A 6 -7.09 27.19 -48.48
C LEU A 6 -7.19 28.20 -47.31
N GLY A 7 -6.48 27.97 -46.20
CA GLY A 7 -6.43 28.89 -45.06
C GLY A 7 -5.04 29.52 -44.88
N LEU A 8 -4.94 30.82 -45.15
CA LEU A 8 -3.74 31.66 -45.03
C LEU A 8 -3.16 31.67 -43.59
N VAL A 9 -1.84 31.62 -43.51
CA VAL A 9 -1.05 31.99 -42.31
C VAL A 9 -0.90 33.51 -42.27
N LEU A 10 -1.27 34.13 -41.15
CA LEU A 10 -1.07 35.55 -40.85
C LEU A 10 -0.12 35.69 -39.66
N ILE A 11 1.04 36.31 -39.92
CA ILE A 11 2.05 36.71 -38.93
C ILE A 11 1.74 38.16 -38.50
N PRO A 12 1.81 38.51 -37.21
CA PRO A 12 2.06 39.89 -36.80
C PRO A 12 3.50 40.07 -36.30
N LEU A 13 4.22 40.98 -36.95
CA LEU A 13 5.39 41.67 -36.41
C LEU A 13 4.95 42.70 -35.36
N ILE A 14 5.66 42.80 -34.23
CA ILE A 14 6.01 44.10 -33.62
C ILE A 14 7.44 44.04 -33.08
N LEU A 15 8.25 45.01 -33.51
CA LEU A 15 9.67 45.21 -33.22
C LEU A 15 9.89 46.11 -31.99
N SER A 16 10.96 45.77 -31.25
CA SER A 16 11.97 46.63 -30.60
C SER A 16 11.58 47.71 -29.57
N GLY A 17 12.15 47.54 -28.36
CA GLY A 17 12.56 48.61 -27.46
C GLY A 17 13.72 48.14 -26.58
N CYS A 18 14.96 48.57 -26.90
CA CYS A 18 16.16 48.39 -26.07
C CYS A 18 16.34 49.59 -25.14
N VAL A 19 16.87 49.42 -23.91
CA VAL A 19 17.92 50.31 -23.34
C VAL A 19 18.77 49.54 -22.30
N LYS A 20 20.08 49.78 -22.37
CA LYS A 20 21.17 49.21 -21.55
C LYS A 20 21.41 49.99 -20.24
N LYS A 21 22.08 49.28 -19.33
CA LYS A 21 22.69 49.64 -18.03
C LYS A 21 23.63 50.88 -18.08
N ALA A 22 23.58 51.73 -17.05
CA ALA A 22 24.69 52.60 -16.60
C ALA A 22 24.55 52.93 -15.10
N GLU A 23 25.69 53.03 -14.42
CA GLU A 23 25.92 53.18 -12.97
C GLU A 23 25.80 54.63 -12.49
N GLU A 24 25.48 54.85 -11.20
CA GLU A 24 26.17 55.91 -10.42
C GLU A 24 26.18 55.61 -8.91
N LYS A 25 27.32 55.95 -8.29
CA LYS A 25 27.71 55.76 -6.88
C LYS A 25 27.08 56.81 -5.96
N THR A 26 26.91 56.47 -4.69
CA THR A 26 27.30 57.38 -3.58
C THR A 26 27.57 56.61 -2.30
N THR A 27 28.67 57.00 -1.64
CA THR A 27 29.28 56.40 -0.46
C THR A 27 28.83 57.09 0.83
N GLU A 28 28.63 56.25 1.85
CA GLU A 28 28.85 56.41 3.30
C GLU A 28 28.14 57.51 4.12
N LYS A 29 27.37 57.04 5.12
CA LYS A 29 27.64 57.33 6.53
C LYS A 29 27.33 56.12 7.41
N VAL A 30 28.35 55.68 8.13
CA VAL A 30 28.30 54.65 9.18
C VAL A 30 27.76 55.28 10.46
N GLU A 31 26.68 54.73 11.01
CA GLU A 31 26.31 54.94 12.41
C GLU A 31 26.17 53.56 13.08
N LYS A 32 27.01 53.33 14.09
CA LYS A 32 27.12 52.07 14.84
C LYS A 32 26.15 52.10 16.02
N THR A 33 25.18 51.19 16.10
CA THR A 33 24.74 50.59 17.38
C THR A 33 23.99 49.27 17.15
N PRO A 34 23.88 48.39 18.17
CA PRO A 34 24.66 47.19 18.35
C PRO A 34 24.00 45.94 17.73
N THR A 35 24.83 45.01 17.26
CA THR A 35 24.44 43.62 16.99
C THR A 35 23.92 42.97 18.26
N THR A 36 22.60 42.98 18.43
CA THR A 36 21.92 41.99 19.25
C THR A 36 22.09 40.67 18.52
N LYS A 37 23.04 39.83 18.98
CA LYS A 37 23.02 38.41 18.66
C LYS A 37 21.71 37.88 19.24
N VAL A 38 20.69 37.77 18.40
CA VAL A 38 19.58 36.88 18.66
C VAL A 38 20.21 35.51 18.75
N LYS A 39 20.40 35.03 19.98
CA LYS A 39 20.58 33.61 20.22
C LYS A 39 19.33 32.98 19.63
N GLU A 40 19.47 32.41 18.45
CA GLU A 40 18.51 31.45 17.92
C GLU A 40 18.44 30.36 18.98
N LEU A 41 17.39 30.41 19.80
CA LEU A 41 17.03 29.28 20.63
C LEU A 41 16.87 28.11 19.66
N PRO A 42 17.42 26.92 19.97
CA PRO A 42 17.17 25.78 19.12
C PRO A 42 15.66 25.65 19.01
N GLN A 43 15.13 25.81 17.79
CA GLN A 43 13.76 25.42 17.52
C GLN A 43 13.67 23.96 17.96
N LYS A 44 12.91 23.73 19.03
CA LYS A 44 12.55 22.40 19.47
C LYS A 44 12.00 21.71 18.23
N GLU A 45 12.66 20.67 17.73
CA GLU A 45 12.12 19.84 16.65
C GLU A 45 10.70 19.46 17.08
N GLU A 46 9.71 20.16 16.53
CA GLU A 46 8.34 19.66 16.55
C GLU A 46 8.40 18.27 15.92
N ASN A 47 7.59 17.34 16.42
CA ASN A 47 7.48 15.98 15.88
C ASN A 47 7.04 16.04 14.41
N VAL A 48 7.96 16.35 13.48
CA VAL A 48 7.71 16.40 12.05
C VAL A 48 7.49 14.96 11.62
N ILE A 49 6.25 14.64 11.27
CA ILE A 49 5.92 13.35 10.69
C ILE A 49 6.48 13.36 9.26
N PRO A 50 7.45 12.49 8.91
CA PRO A 50 7.98 12.48 7.56
C PRO A 50 6.93 11.95 6.58
N ALA A 51 6.87 12.55 5.40
CA ALA A 51 6.18 11.94 4.26
C ALA A 51 6.98 10.71 3.81
N MET A 52 6.29 9.58 3.62
CA MET A 52 6.89 8.38 3.08
C MET A 52 7.06 8.53 1.57
N ILE A 53 8.28 8.29 1.10
CA ILE A 53 8.61 8.16 -0.31
C ILE A 53 9.08 6.74 -0.50
N ALA A 54 8.44 6.03 -1.41
CA ALA A 54 8.67 4.61 -1.61
C ALA A 54 8.82 4.28 -3.10
N ARG A 55 9.59 3.24 -3.39
CA ARG A 55 9.67 2.62 -4.70
C ARG A 55 9.66 1.11 -4.58
N ASN A 56 9.00 0.46 -5.52
CA ASN A 56 9.04 -0.98 -5.64
C ASN A 56 10.35 -1.45 -6.29
N PHE A 57 10.77 -2.66 -5.93
CA PHE A 57 11.89 -3.33 -6.58
C PHE A 57 11.67 -4.84 -6.57
N VAL A 58 12.18 -5.51 -7.60
CA VAL A 58 12.19 -6.98 -7.66
C VAL A 58 13.29 -7.49 -6.75
N VAL A 59 12.94 -8.40 -5.83
CA VAL A 59 13.90 -9.08 -4.97
C VAL A 59 14.69 -10.06 -5.82
N LYS A 60 16.01 -10.00 -5.72
CA LYS A 60 16.89 -10.95 -6.38
C LYS A 60 16.99 -12.22 -5.55
N PHE A 61 16.42 -13.31 -6.05
CA PHE A 61 16.60 -14.64 -5.48
C PHE A 61 17.83 -15.33 -6.07
N GLU A 62 18.52 -16.11 -5.23
CA GLU A 62 19.61 -17.01 -5.66
C GLU A 62 19.04 -18.23 -6.38
N GLN A 63 17.82 -18.63 -6.03
CA GLN A 63 17.04 -19.69 -6.67
C GLN A 63 15.61 -19.19 -6.97
N PRO A 64 15.38 -18.50 -8.10
CA PRO A 64 14.04 -18.05 -8.50
C PRO A 64 13.12 -19.20 -8.96
N LYS A 65 13.65 -20.42 -9.07
CA LYS A 65 12.90 -21.64 -9.36
C LYS A 65 13.48 -22.79 -8.55
N ILE A 66 12.65 -23.47 -7.79
CA ILE A 66 13.05 -24.60 -6.93
C ILE A 66 12.30 -25.83 -7.39
N CYS A 67 13.03 -26.90 -7.67
CA CYS A 67 12.45 -28.12 -8.20
C CYS A 67 12.58 -29.30 -7.22
N GLY A 68 11.59 -30.17 -7.19
CA GLY A 68 11.57 -31.34 -6.32
C GLY A 68 10.77 -32.50 -6.92
N PRO A 69 10.95 -33.72 -6.40
CA PRO A 69 10.13 -34.85 -6.81
C PRO A 69 8.68 -34.65 -6.37
N ASN A 70 7.73 -35.06 -7.20
CA ASN A 70 6.32 -35.09 -6.85
C ASN A 70 5.74 -36.45 -7.28
N PRO A 71 5.07 -37.21 -6.39
CA PRO A 71 4.52 -38.52 -6.74
C PRO A 71 3.42 -38.48 -7.81
N ASP A 72 2.77 -37.33 -8.00
CA ASP A 72 1.61 -37.17 -8.88
C ASP A 72 1.99 -36.67 -10.29
N VAL A 73 3.26 -36.37 -10.54
CA VAL A 73 3.75 -35.79 -11.80
C VAL A 73 4.93 -36.59 -12.32
N GLU A 74 4.94 -36.91 -13.62
CA GLU A 74 6.11 -37.50 -14.28
C GLU A 74 7.24 -36.44 -14.38
N GLY A 75 8.40 -36.76 -13.81
CA GLY A 75 9.56 -35.84 -13.74
C GLY A 75 9.64 -35.06 -12.43
N ILE A 76 10.32 -33.91 -12.45
CA ILE A 76 10.37 -32.98 -11.30
C ILE A 76 9.32 -31.89 -11.43
N VAL A 77 8.77 -31.48 -10.30
CA VAL A 77 7.92 -30.29 -10.20
C VAL A 77 8.76 -29.09 -9.83
N CYS A 78 8.50 -27.94 -10.42
CA CYS A 78 9.30 -26.73 -10.25
C CYS A 78 8.40 -25.55 -9.89
N THR A 79 8.59 -25.01 -8.69
CA THR A 79 7.89 -23.80 -8.25
C THR A 79 8.72 -22.57 -8.59
N SER A 80 8.17 -21.68 -9.41
CA SER A 80 8.75 -20.37 -9.67
C SER A 80 8.43 -19.42 -8.51
N LYS A 81 9.40 -18.61 -8.09
CA LYS A 81 9.23 -17.70 -6.96
C LYS A 81 9.58 -16.27 -7.37
N GLU A 82 8.69 -15.33 -7.03
CA GLU A 82 8.89 -13.90 -7.29
C GLU A 82 8.53 -13.07 -6.05
N ALA A 83 9.31 -12.03 -5.76
CA ALA A 83 8.92 -11.03 -4.77
C ALA A 83 9.16 -9.63 -5.29
N ILE A 84 8.14 -8.78 -5.21
CA ILE A 84 8.23 -7.34 -5.44
C ILE A 84 8.11 -6.66 -4.08
N ALA A 85 9.26 -6.24 -3.56
CA ALA A 85 9.36 -5.55 -2.29
C ALA A 85 9.24 -4.04 -2.47
N LEU A 86 9.38 -3.32 -1.35
CA LEU A 86 9.33 -1.87 -1.28
C LEU A 86 10.54 -1.34 -0.51
N LYS A 87 11.15 -0.28 -1.04
CA LYS A 87 12.22 0.48 -0.37
C LYS A 87 11.74 1.91 -0.14
N SER A 88 11.95 2.44 1.06
CA SER A 88 11.50 3.79 1.42
C SER A 88 12.55 4.62 2.16
N ASN A 89 12.17 5.85 2.50
CA ASN A 89 12.89 6.69 3.45
C ASN A 89 12.59 6.35 4.94
N ILE A 90 11.73 5.36 5.22
CA ILE A 90 11.35 4.94 6.58
C ILE A 90 11.96 3.55 6.87
N ASN A 91 13.22 3.55 7.34
CA ASN A 91 14.02 2.32 7.47
C ASN A 91 13.39 1.20 8.29
N TRP A 92 12.63 1.50 9.34
CA TRP A 92 12.05 0.47 10.20
C TRP A 92 10.89 -0.27 9.52
N ILE A 93 10.15 0.38 8.61
CA ILE A 93 9.13 -0.28 7.78
C ILE A 93 9.83 -1.20 6.77
N ASP A 94 10.89 -0.71 6.12
CA ASP A 94 11.68 -1.52 5.18
C ASP A 94 12.24 -2.79 5.87
N GLN A 95 12.65 -2.70 7.13
CA GLN A 95 13.13 -3.84 7.92
C GLN A 95 12.05 -4.88 8.21
N ILE A 96 10.80 -4.45 8.42
CA ILE A 96 9.67 -5.38 8.60
C ILE A 96 9.44 -6.15 7.31
N ILE A 97 9.36 -5.46 6.18
CA ILE A 97 9.16 -6.07 4.86
C ILE A 97 10.31 -7.04 4.52
N ASP A 98 11.56 -6.62 4.71
CA ASP A 98 12.73 -7.48 4.47
C ASP A 98 12.73 -8.72 5.37
N LYS A 99 12.37 -8.57 6.65
CA LYS A 99 12.27 -9.69 7.59
C LYS A 99 11.21 -10.70 7.15
N GLU A 100 10.04 -10.24 6.73
CA GLU A 100 8.95 -11.10 6.26
C GLU A 100 9.36 -11.84 4.98
N ILE A 101 9.91 -11.14 3.99
CA ILE A 101 10.41 -11.77 2.76
C ILE A 101 11.50 -12.80 3.05
N ARG A 102 12.47 -12.47 3.91
CA ARG A 102 13.54 -13.42 4.29
C ARG A 102 13.02 -14.65 4.99
N LYS A 103 11.95 -14.51 5.77
CA LYS A 103 11.32 -15.63 6.47
C LYS A 103 10.58 -16.52 5.48
N ASP A 104 9.73 -15.93 4.62
CA ASP A 104 8.79 -16.67 3.79
C ASP A 104 9.46 -17.24 2.51
N TYR A 105 10.57 -16.62 2.05
CA TYR A 105 11.33 -17.02 0.86
C TYR A 105 12.78 -17.41 1.19
N ALA A 106 13.02 -17.95 2.39
CA ALA A 106 14.37 -18.33 2.85
C ALA A 106 15.07 -19.33 1.91
N ASP A 107 14.30 -20.24 1.32
CA ASP A 107 14.76 -21.26 0.38
C ASP A 107 15.26 -20.65 -0.94
N ALA A 108 14.53 -19.68 -1.49
CA ALA A 108 14.89 -18.97 -2.72
C ALA A 108 16.06 -18.00 -2.54
N LEU A 109 16.26 -17.49 -1.32
CA LEU A 109 17.37 -16.60 -0.97
C LEU A 109 18.67 -17.35 -0.68
N THR A 110 18.62 -18.67 -0.53
CA THR A 110 19.80 -19.50 -0.27
C THR A 110 20.33 -20.06 -1.60
N PRO A 111 21.65 -20.09 -1.85
CA PRO A 111 22.20 -20.74 -3.04
C PRO A 111 21.84 -22.24 -3.14
N PRO A 112 21.72 -22.80 -4.36
CA PRO A 112 21.35 -24.20 -4.55
C PRO A 112 22.40 -25.15 -3.96
N SER A 113 21.93 -26.15 -3.22
CA SER A 113 22.77 -27.25 -2.75
C SER A 113 23.30 -28.08 -3.93
N GLU A 114 24.39 -28.82 -3.76
CA GLU A 114 24.90 -29.72 -4.79
C GLU A 114 23.87 -30.76 -5.24
N LYS A 115 23.04 -31.25 -4.30
CA LYS A 115 21.92 -32.14 -4.62
C LYS A 115 20.90 -31.47 -5.53
N GLN A 116 20.56 -30.20 -5.26
CA GLN A 116 19.64 -29.43 -6.11
C GLN A 116 20.22 -29.19 -7.50
N LYS A 117 21.51 -28.86 -7.59
CA LYS A 117 22.21 -28.68 -8.87
C LYS A 117 22.18 -29.96 -9.70
N GLN A 118 22.48 -31.11 -9.07
CA GLN A 118 22.42 -32.41 -9.73
C GLN A 118 21.00 -32.75 -10.20
N LEU A 119 19.99 -32.51 -9.35
CA LEU A 119 18.59 -32.76 -9.71
C LEU A 119 18.18 -31.94 -10.95
N ASN A 120 18.48 -30.64 -10.94
CA ASN A 120 18.16 -29.72 -12.05
C ASN A 120 18.90 -30.06 -13.35
N GLN A 121 20.03 -30.79 -13.29
CA GLN A 121 20.80 -31.20 -14.46
C GLN A 121 20.38 -32.57 -15.01
N THR A 122 19.85 -33.45 -14.15
CA THR A 122 19.66 -34.88 -14.47
C THR A 122 18.20 -35.25 -14.72
N GLN A 123 17.25 -34.47 -14.22
CA GLN A 123 15.83 -34.74 -14.41
C GLN A 123 15.18 -33.68 -15.29
N ALA A 124 14.33 -34.15 -16.21
CA ALA A 124 13.50 -33.26 -17.01
C ALA A 124 12.42 -32.63 -16.13
N GLU A 125 12.19 -31.35 -16.33
CA GLU A 125 11.06 -30.64 -15.72
C GLU A 125 9.76 -31.25 -16.23
N GLY A 126 8.92 -31.72 -15.31
CA GLY A 126 7.57 -32.14 -15.63
C GLY A 126 6.74 -30.94 -16.07
N LEU A 127 5.63 -31.18 -16.77
CA LEU A 127 4.72 -30.13 -17.21
C LEU A 127 3.93 -29.58 -16.01
N ASN A 128 4.47 -28.56 -15.35
CA ASN A 128 3.82 -27.85 -14.24
C ASN A 128 4.18 -26.36 -14.30
N ASN A 129 3.23 -25.50 -13.95
CA ASN A 129 3.43 -24.05 -13.92
C ASN A 129 3.31 -23.52 -12.49
N TRP A 130 3.87 -24.25 -11.52
CA TRP A 130 3.71 -23.89 -10.11
C TRP A 130 4.42 -22.56 -9.81
N SER A 131 3.79 -21.73 -9.00
CA SER A 131 4.28 -20.38 -8.71
C SER A 131 3.91 -19.92 -7.32
N GLU A 132 4.84 -19.22 -6.67
CA GLU A 132 4.61 -18.42 -5.47
C GLU A 132 5.06 -17.00 -5.74
N SER A 133 4.26 -16.00 -5.35
CA SER A 133 4.68 -14.62 -5.44
C SER A 133 4.17 -13.77 -4.29
N VAL A 134 4.91 -12.69 -4.00
CA VAL A 134 4.47 -11.66 -3.06
C VAL A 134 4.74 -10.26 -3.62
N VAL A 135 3.78 -9.36 -3.48
CA VAL A 135 3.88 -7.98 -3.95
C VAL A 135 3.47 -7.02 -2.85
N TYR A 136 4.38 -6.14 -2.45
CA TYR A 136 4.11 -5.02 -1.55
C TYR A 136 3.82 -3.75 -2.34
N ARG A 137 2.90 -2.91 -1.90
CA ARG A 137 2.59 -1.60 -2.51
C ARG A 137 2.41 -0.54 -1.46
N PHE A 138 2.85 0.69 -1.74
CA PHE A 138 2.49 1.86 -0.95
C PHE A 138 1.18 2.43 -1.46
N ASN A 139 0.16 2.46 -0.60
CA ASN A 139 -1.19 2.87 -0.95
C ASN A 139 -1.46 4.33 -0.57
N GLY A 140 -0.70 4.89 0.38
CA GLY A 140 -0.77 6.29 0.74
C GLY A 140 -0.44 6.55 2.20
N GLN A 141 -0.56 7.81 2.60
CA GLN A 141 -0.30 8.27 3.96
C GLN A 141 -1.36 9.28 4.40
N PHE A 142 -1.95 9.06 5.57
CA PHE A 142 -2.90 9.95 6.23
C PHE A 142 -2.26 10.49 7.52
N GLY A 143 -1.66 11.68 7.45
CA GLY A 143 -0.92 12.25 8.57
C GLY A 143 0.19 11.32 9.04
N GLN A 144 0.08 10.77 10.26
CA GLN A 144 1.05 9.82 10.83
C GLN A 144 0.87 8.38 10.39
N TYR A 145 -0.21 8.04 9.68
CA TYR A 145 -0.53 6.68 9.31
C TYR A 145 -0.11 6.39 7.87
N VAL A 146 0.85 5.49 7.68
CA VAL A 146 1.27 4.96 6.38
C VAL A 146 0.50 3.69 6.09
N GLN A 147 0.04 3.53 4.85
CA GLN A 147 -0.73 2.36 4.42
C GLN A 147 -0.02 1.64 3.29
N LEU A 148 0.27 0.37 3.51
CA LEU A 148 0.79 -0.55 2.49
C LEU A 148 -0.21 -1.68 2.26
N SER A 149 -0.19 -2.28 1.08
CA SER A 149 -0.79 -3.60 0.88
C SER A 149 0.27 -4.63 0.53
N LYS A 150 -0.04 -5.89 0.84
CA LYS A 150 0.71 -7.08 0.50
C LYS A 150 -0.27 -8.06 -0.14
N VAL A 151 0.05 -8.52 -1.34
CA VAL A 151 -0.67 -9.60 -2.00
C VAL A 151 0.29 -10.77 -2.14
N SER A 152 -0.06 -11.91 -1.55
CA SER A 152 0.64 -13.17 -1.78
C SER A 152 -0.22 -14.05 -2.69
N SER A 153 0.37 -14.68 -3.69
CA SER A 153 -0.32 -15.57 -4.62
C SER A 153 0.41 -16.89 -4.75
N GLU A 154 -0.32 -18.00 -4.74
CA GLU A 154 0.22 -19.34 -4.94
C GLU A 154 -0.59 -20.08 -5.99
N TYR A 155 0.08 -20.84 -6.84
CA TYR A 155 -0.51 -21.88 -7.67
C TYR A 155 0.37 -23.12 -7.61
N SER A 156 -0.19 -24.23 -7.16
CA SER A 156 0.48 -25.51 -7.04
C SER A 156 -0.28 -26.62 -7.80
N GLY A 157 -0.91 -26.24 -8.92
CA GLY A 157 -1.75 -27.13 -9.73
C GLY A 157 -3.24 -27.03 -9.40
N GLY A 158 -4.07 -27.83 -10.09
CA GLY A 158 -5.52 -27.78 -9.95
C GLY A 158 -6.18 -26.69 -10.80
N ALA A 159 -7.45 -26.39 -10.49
CA ALA A 159 -8.30 -25.51 -11.31
C ALA A 159 -7.88 -24.03 -11.27
N HIS A 160 -7.38 -23.54 -10.14
CA HIS A 160 -6.92 -22.16 -9.97
C HIS A 160 -5.93 -22.04 -8.80
N GLY A 161 -5.23 -20.91 -8.72
CA GLY A 161 -4.41 -20.55 -7.57
C GLY A 161 -5.22 -19.94 -6.44
N ILE A 162 -4.54 -19.49 -5.39
CA ILE A 162 -5.12 -18.76 -4.27
C ILE A 162 -4.32 -17.49 -4.04
N SER A 163 -4.95 -16.45 -3.51
CA SER A 163 -4.26 -15.24 -3.08
C SER A 163 -4.75 -14.79 -1.73
N THR A 164 -3.85 -14.19 -0.95
CA THR A 164 -4.15 -13.55 0.33
C THR A 164 -3.84 -12.07 0.21
N PHE A 165 -4.72 -11.24 0.77
CA PHE A 165 -4.65 -9.79 0.72
C PHE A 165 -4.46 -9.26 2.14
N GLU A 166 -3.40 -8.50 2.38
CA GLU A 166 -3.15 -7.88 3.68
C GLU A 166 -2.86 -6.39 3.52
N ASP A 167 -3.44 -5.59 4.41
CA ASP A 167 -3.30 -4.15 4.52
C ASP A 167 -2.60 -3.82 5.83
N TYR A 168 -1.52 -3.05 5.71
CA TYR A 168 -0.67 -2.67 6.81
C TYR A 168 -0.85 -1.18 7.05
N VAL A 169 -1.44 -0.84 8.19
CA VAL A 169 -1.45 0.54 8.69
C VAL A 169 -0.33 0.69 9.72
N PHE A 170 0.64 1.55 9.43
CA PHE A 170 1.77 1.85 10.28
C PHE A 170 1.64 3.25 10.88
N ASP A 171 1.74 3.37 12.19
CA ASP A 171 1.85 4.67 12.86
C ASP A 171 3.31 5.09 12.98
N LEU A 172 3.68 6.17 12.30
CA LEU A 172 5.03 6.72 12.28
C LEU A 172 5.46 7.31 13.64
N LYS A 173 4.52 7.73 14.50
CA LYS A 173 4.85 8.25 15.84
C LYS A 173 5.22 7.13 16.80
N SER A 174 4.38 6.11 16.90
CA SER A 174 4.61 4.96 17.79
C SER A 174 5.54 3.89 17.18
N LYS A 175 5.84 3.98 15.88
CA LYS A 175 6.64 3.01 15.10
C LYS A 175 6.08 1.58 15.21
N LYS A 176 4.76 1.47 15.08
CA LYS A 176 4.01 0.23 15.29
C LYS A 176 3.07 -0.02 14.11
N ARG A 177 2.88 -1.29 13.75
CA ARG A 177 1.72 -1.73 12.95
C ARG A 177 0.47 -1.67 13.81
N ILE A 178 -0.50 -0.87 13.38
CA ILE A 178 -1.79 -0.71 14.02
C ILE A 178 -2.63 -1.96 13.76
N GLY A 179 -3.21 -2.53 14.81
CA GLY A 179 -4.17 -3.63 14.74
C GLY A 179 -5.57 -3.19 15.15
N LEU A 180 -6.55 -4.07 15.01
CA LEU A 180 -7.96 -3.73 15.21
C LEU A 180 -8.24 -3.16 16.62
N LYS A 181 -7.64 -3.77 17.64
CA LYS A 181 -7.77 -3.34 19.05
C LYS A 181 -7.21 -1.95 19.32
N ASP A 182 -6.30 -1.48 18.49
CA ASP A 182 -5.73 -0.14 18.62
C ASP A 182 -6.74 0.94 18.17
N ILE A 183 -7.63 0.61 17.23
CA ILE A 183 -8.54 1.58 16.61
C ILE A 183 -9.99 1.50 17.11
N VAL A 184 -10.44 0.34 17.57
CA VAL A 184 -11.83 0.17 18.03
C VAL A 184 -11.98 0.73 19.45
N VAL A 185 -13.07 1.48 19.68
CA VAL A 185 -13.43 1.99 21.00
C VAL A 185 -13.67 0.81 21.96
N THR A 186 -13.15 0.90 23.18
CA THR A 186 -13.28 -0.18 24.17
C THR A 186 -14.74 -0.57 24.41
N GLY A 187 -15.05 -1.86 24.32
CA GLY A 187 -16.40 -2.39 24.50
C GLY A 187 -17.31 -2.31 23.26
N LYS A 188 -16.82 -1.77 22.12
CA LYS A 188 -17.63 -1.56 20.91
C LYS A 188 -17.45 -2.62 19.82
N MET A 189 -16.69 -3.70 20.09
CA MET A 189 -16.43 -4.73 19.08
C MET A 189 -17.72 -5.40 18.55
N ASN A 190 -18.69 -5.67 19.43
CA ASN A 190 -19.98 -6.24 19.00
C ASN A 190 -20.79 -5.26 18.16
N ALA A 191 -20.80 -3.97 18.52
CA ALA A 191 -21.48 -2.94 17.75
C ALA A 191 -20.82 -2.74 16.37
N LEU A 192 -19.49 -2.83 16.29
CA LEU A 192 -18.76 -2.84 15.02
C LEU A 192 -19.11 -4.07 14.18
N LYS A 193 -19.18 -5.26 14.80
CA LYS A 193 -19.63 -6.48 14.12
C LYS A 193 -21.03 -6.31 13.55
N ASP A 194 -21.97 -5.77 14.32
CA ASP A 194 -23.34 -5.53 13.89
C ASP A 194 -23.41 -4.55 12.72
N GLU A 195 -22.59 -3.50 12.73
CA GLU A 195 -22.58 -2.51 11.65
C GLU A 195 -21.98 -3.10 10.37
N LEU A 196 -20.83 -3.77 10.46
CA LEU A 196 -20.22 -4.44 9.30
C LEU A 196 -21.11 -5.55 8.74
N TRP A 197 -21.88 -6.24 9.58
CA TRP A 197 -22.87 -7.21 9.10
C TRP A 197 -23.93 -6.56 8.22
N LYS A 198 -24.45 -5.37 8.59
CA LYS A 198 -25.39 -4.65 7.72
C LYS A 198 -24.75 -4.28 6.39
N GLN A 199 -23.49 -3.80 6.42
CA GLN A 199 -22.76 -3.47 5.18
C GLN A 199 -22.59 -4.71 4.29
N TYR A 200 -22.37 -5.88 4.89
CA TYR A 200 -22.34 -7.14 4.16
C TYR A 200 -23.69 -7.54 3.59
N GLU A 201 -24.79 -7.38 4.33
CA GLU A 201 -26.15 -7.61 3.82
C GLU A 201 -26.45 -6.72 2.61
N TYR A 202 -26.11 -5.42 2.70
CA TYR A 202 -26.24 -4.49 1.56
C TYR A 202 -25.39 -4.92 0.37
N TRP A 203 -24.12 -5.31 0.61
CA TRP A 203 -23.24 -5.82 -0.44
C TRP A 203 -23.83 -7.05 -1.13
N CYS A 204 -24.41 -7.99 -0.38
CA CYS A 204 -25.07 -9.18 -0.93
C CYS A 204 -26.29 -8.81 -1.78
N GLN A 205 -27.12 -7.87 -1.31
CA GLN A 205 -28.29 -7.37 -2.06
C GLN A 205 -27.87 -6.73 -3.38
N GLU A 206 -26.81 -5.92 -3.41
CA GLU A 206 -26.29 -5.32 -4.66
C GLU A 206 -25.78 -6.37 -5.66
N LYS A 207 -25.39 -7.56 -5.18
CA LYS A 207 -24.94 -8.69 -5.99
C LYS A 207 -26.06 -9.69 -6.31
N ASP A 208 -27.29 -9.42 -5.91
CA ASP A 208 -28.44 -10.32 -6.07
C ASP A 208 -28.17 -11.71 -5.47
N MET A 209 -27.59 -11.74 -4.26
CA MET A 209 -27.30 -12.97 -3.52
C MET A 209 -27.72 -12.88 -2.06
N GLU A 210 -27.94 -14.04 -1.46
CA GLU A 210 -28.09 -14.16 -0.02
C GLU A 210 -26.71 -14.19 0.66
N PRO A 211 -26.62 -13.79 1.95
CA PRO A 211 -25.39 -13.95 2.74
C PRO A 211 -24.82 -15.37 2.64
N TYR A 212 -23.54 -15.45 2.31
CA TYR A 212 -22.80 -16.71 2.15
C TYR A 212 -22.56 -17.44 3.48
N ILE A 213 -22.58 -16.69 4.59
CA ILE A 213 -22.40 -17.19 5.95
C ILE A 213 -23.50 -16.65 6.87
N SER A 214 -23.62 -17.23 8.07
CA SER A 214 -24.51 -16.73 9.12
C SER A 214 -23.91 -15.51 9.84
N LYS A 215 -24.76 -14.72 10.51
CA LYS A 215 -24.30 -13.60 11.35
C LYS A 215 -23.48 -14.09 12.54
N GLU A 216 -23.81 -15.27 13.07
CA GLU A 216 -23.11 -15.90 14.17
C GLU A 216 -21.65 -16.18 13.78
N ASP A 217 -21.42 -16.69 12.57
CA ASP A 217 -20.11 -17.03 12.03
C ASP A 217 -19.30 -15.83 11.52
N PHE A 218 -19.98 -14.71 11.22
CA PHE A 218 -19.32 -13.47 10.79
C PHE A 218 -18.34 -12.94 11.85
N LYS A 219 -17.13 -12.59 11.43
CA LYS A 219 -16.08 -12.03 12.28
C LYS A 219 -15.64 -10.68 11.73
N VAL A 220 -15.32 -9.73 12.61
CA VAL A 220 -14.70 -8.48 12.18
C VAL A 220 -13.31 -8.81 11.65
N SER A 221 -13.02 -8.37 10.42
CA SER A 221 -11.69 -8.55 9.84
C SER A 221 -10.64 -7.75 10.63
N GLU A 222 -9.48 -8.37 10.85
CA GLU A 222 -8.28 -7.68 11.34
C GLU A 222 -7.56 -6.91 10.21
N ASN A 223 -8.02 -7.08 8.96
CA ASN A 223 -7.49 -6.43 7.77
C ASN A 223 -8.33 -5.19 7.41
N PHE A 224 -7.74 -4.01 7.56
CA PHE A 224 -8.44 -2.75 7.34
C PHE A 224 -7.48 -1.63 6.93
N TYR A 225 -8.05 -0.58 6.35
CA TYR A 225 -7.33 0.65 6.01
C TYR A 225 -8.26 1.87 6.07
N ILE A 226 -7.66 3.05 6.22
CA ILE A 226 -8.30 4.36 6.07
C ILE A 226 -8.53 4.60 4.57
N ASN A 227 -9.78 4.71 4.17
CA ASN A 227 -10.16 4.92 2.78
C ASN A 227 -10.06 6.40 2.36
N GLN A 228 -10.25 6.68 1.07
CA GLN A 228 -10.08 8.03 0.51
C GLN A 228 -11.07 9.06 1.05
N SER A 229 -12.26 8.61 1.50
CA SER A 229 -13.28 9.44 2.13
C SER A 229 -12.94 9.78 3.59
N GLY A 230 -11.86 9.20 4.14
CA GLY A 230 -11.48 9.31 5.54
C GLY A 230 -12.27 8.39 6.48
N GLY A 231 -13.03 7.44 5.93
CA GLY A 231 -13.64 6.32 6.66
C GLY A 231 -12.70 5.13 6.76
N ILE A 232 -13.19 4.00 7.29
CA ILE A 232 -12.43 2.75 7.41
C ILE A 232 -13.06 1.69 6.51
N THR A 233 -12.24 1.01 5.71
CA THR A 233 -12.67 -0.17 4.94
C THR A 233 -12.05 -1.41 5.55
N PHE A 234 -12.86 -2.46 5.67
CA PHE A 234 -12.48 -3.79 6.17
C PHE A 234 -12.49 -4.80 5.02
N ASP A 235 -11.36 -5.47 4.82
CA ASP A 235 -11.17 -6.40 3.71
C ASP A 235 -11.21 -7.85 4.20
N PHE A 236 -11.92 -8.69 3.46
CA PHE A 236 -12.15 -10.10 3.74
C PHE A 236 -11.53 -10.94 2.62
N GLN A 237 -10.96 -12.09 2.99
CA GLN A 237 -10.22 -12.94 2.06
C GLN A 237 -11.15 -13.62 1.05
N LEU A 238 -10.54 -14.22 0.02
CA LEU A 238 -11.25 -15.14 -0.87
C LEU A 238 -11.91 -16.25 -0.05
N TYR A 239 -13.14 -16.62 -0.44
CA TYR A 239 -13.99 -17.61 0.24
C TYR A 239 -14.51 -17.23 1.63
N GLU A 240 -14.11 -16.09 2.19
CA GLU A 240 -14.51 -15.73 3.55
C GLU A 240 -15.99 -15.30 3.61
N LEU A 241 -16.39 -14.40 2.72
CA LEU A 241 -17.74 -13.87 2.65
C LEU A 241 -18.45 -14.14 1.30
N ALA A 242 -17.76 -14.72 0.33
CA ALA A 242 -18.31 -14.96 -0.99
C ALA A 242 -17.54 -16.06 -1.75
N PRO A 243 -18.15 -16.71 -2.75
CA PRO A 243 -17.43 -17.62 -3.65
C PRO A 243 -16.27 -16.93 -4.37
N TYR A 244 -15.23 -17.70 -4.71
CA TYR A 244 -14.00 -17.21 -5.36
C TYR A 244 -14.21 -16.25 -6.53
N VAL A 245 -15.21 -16.52 -7.38
CA VAL A 245 -15.48 -15.75 -8.60
C VAL A 245 -15.81 -14.27 -8.33
N LEU A 246 -16.29 -13.96 -7.12
CA LEU A 246 -16.60 -12.58 -6.72
C LEU A 246 -15.38 -11.84 -6.15
N GLY A 247 -14.25 -12.52 -5.96
CA GLY A 247 -13.04 -11.94 -5.39
C GLY A 247 -13.13 -11.72 -3.87
N PRO A 248 -12.12 -11.05 -3.28
CA PRO A 248 -12.21 -10.60 -1.89
C PRO A 248 -13.33 -9.58 -1.72
N VAL A 249 -13.90 -9.50 -0.51
CA VAL A 249 -15.00 -8.58 -0.19
C VAL A 249 -14.47 -7.43 0.65
N SER A 250 -14.80 -6.20 0.29
CA SER A 250 -14.46 -4.99 1.04
C SER A 250 -15.74 -4.35 1.58
N LEU A 251 -15.79 -4.12 2.89
CA LEU A 251 -16.92 -3.49 3.57
C LEU A 251 -16.50 -2.12 4.09
N GLU A 252 -17.17 -1.06 3.64
CA GLU A 252 -16.91 0.29 4.10
C GLU A 252 -17.73 0.63 5.34
N LEU A 253 -17.04 1.04 6.41
CA LEU A 253 -17.68 1.56 7.61
C LEU A 253 -17.93 3.07 7.42
N HIS A 254 -19.16 3.41 7.04
CA HIS A 254 -19.56 4.80 6.82
C HIS A 254 -19.71 5.60 8.11
N ASP A 255 -20.34 5.01 9.14
CA ASP A 255 -20.48 5.63 10.46
C ASP A 255 -19.38 5.11 11.41
N THR A 256 -18.32 5.89 11.51
CA THR A 256 -17.20 5.61 12.42
C THR A 256 -17.48 6.07 13.85
N ASP A 257 -18.53 6.88 14.07
CA ASP A 257 -18.70 7.63 15.30
C ASP A 257 -18.98 6.66 16.47
N GLN A 258 -18.27 6.85 17.57
CA GLN A 258 -18.30 5.97 18.76
C GLN A 258 -17.83 4.52 18.55
N LEU A 259 -17.58 4.07 17.32
CA LEU A 259 -17.05 2.74 17.01
C LEU A 259 -15.53 2.76 16.86
N ILE A 260 -15.01 3.76 16.15
CA ILE A 260 -13.58 3.96 15.91
C ILE A 260 -13.10 5.14 16.76
N LYS A 261 -11.92 5.00 17.33
CA LYS A 261 -11.28 6.04 18.12
C LYS A 261 -10.98 7.26 17.22
N PRO A 262 -11.43 8.46 17.61
CA PRO A 262 -11.37 9.63 16.73
C PRO A 262 -9.94 10.03 16.35
N GLU A 263 -8.94 9.73 17.19
CA GLU A 263 -7.53 9.99 16.90
C GLU A 263 -6.96 9.20 15.71
N PHE A 264 -7.60 8.10 15.33
CA PHE A 264 -7.20 7.30 14.17
C PHE A 264 -7.77 7.84 12.85
N LEU A 265 -8.85 8.62 12.91
CA LEU A 265 -9.50 9.16 11.73
C LEU A 265 -8.81 10.44 11.27
N PRO A 266 -8.67 10.65 9.95
CA PRO A 266 -8.17 11.92 9.45
C PRO A 266 -9.12 13.05 9.87
N PRO A 267 -8.59 14.24 10.22
CA PRO A 267 -9.43 15.37 10.61
C PRO A 267 -10.36 15.75 9.45
N ARG A 268 -11.67 15.68 9.68
CA ARG A 268 -12.66 16.16 8.71
C ARG A 268 -12.68 17.68 8.72
N PRO A 269 -12.71 18.35 7.56
CA PRO A 269 -12.93 19.80 7.52
C PRO A 269 -14.25 20.12 8.22
N ALA A 270 -14.22 20.95 9.26
CA ALA A 270 -15.45 21.48 9.84
C ALA A 270 -16.06 22.45 8.82
N LEU A 271 -17.24 22.12 8.29
CA LEU A 271 -18.05 23.11 7.60
C LEU A 271 -18.42 24.17 8.63
N LYS A 272 -17.92 25.39 8.45
CA LYS A 272 -18.39 26.52 9.24
C LYS A 272 -19.87 26.69 8.91
N THR A 273 -20.75 26.29 9.80
CA THR A 273 -22.13 26.76 9.78
C THR A 273 -22.05 28.25 10.11
N GLU A 274 -22.18 29.10 9.10
CA GLU A 274 -22.47 30.51 9.34
C GLU A 274 -23.79 30.56 10.11
N VAL A 275 -23.73 31.11 11.33
CA VAL A 275 -24.88 31.37 12.20
C VAL A 275 -25.41 32.75 11.90
#